data_AF-A0A5A5RWW4-F1
#
_entry.id   AF-A0A5A5RWW4-F1
#
_cell.length_a   1.000
_cell.length_b   1.000
_cell.length_c   1.000
_cell.angle_alpha   90.00
_cell.angle_beta   90.00
_cell.angle_gamma   90.00
#
_symmetry.space_group_name_H-M   'P 1'
#
loop_
_entity.id
_entity.type
_entity.pdbx_description
1 polymer ?
#
loop_
_entity_poly.entity_id
_entity_poly.type
_entity_poly.pdbx_seq_one_letter_code
_entity_poly.pdbx_strand_id
1 'polypeptide(L)'
;MNLLEEMNYRQWQKRNSELFHGLSLNQQRQARKKGYYNSGWGKVKSSWELLQDFKNNTYKVVSLFEHELNKGNLVKAIDLSVIESEKAKKISEEGKQELEKISKNLHKIADKALAKYPLL
;
A
#
# COMPACT_ATOMS: atom_id res chain seq x y z
N MET A 1 4.95 -28.08 -26.81
CA MET A 1 5.43 -27.54 -25.52
C MET A 1 4.38 -26.57 -24.99
N ASN A 2 3.86 -26.78 -23.78
CA ASN A 2 2.90 -25.86 -23.19
C ASN A 2 3.61 -24.56 -22.78
N LEU A 3 3.54 -23.55 -23.64
CA LEU A 3 3.96 -22.19 -23.34
C LEU A 3 2.86 -21.55 -22.49
N LEU A 4 3.23 -21.02 -21.33
CA LEU A 4 2.37 -20.15 -20.53
C LEU A 4 3.17 -18.87 -20.31
N GLU A 5 2.59 -17.72 -20.66
CA GLU A 5 3.28 -16.41 -20.64
C GLU A 5 4.58 -16.40 -21.48
N GLU A 6 4.61 -17.09 -22.62
CA GLU A 6 5.80 -17.19 -23.49
C GLU A 6 7.04 -17.83 -22.85
N MET A 7 6.91 -18.37 -21.63
CA MET A 7 8.00 -18.99 -20.88
C MET A 7 7.80 -20.50 -20.76
N ASN A 8 8.90 -21.25 -20.92
CA ASN A 8 8.94 -22.69 -20.72
C ASN A 8 9.22 -23.07 -19.26
N TYR A 9 9.09 -24.36 -18.95
CA TYR A 9 9.26 -24.90 -17.60
C TYR A 9 10.57 -24.49 -16.92
N ARG A 10 11.69 -24.59 -17.63
CA ARG A 10 13.00 -24.26 -17.08
C ARG A 10 13.15 -22.78 -16.81
N GLN A 11 12.59 -21.94 -17.68
CA GLN A 11 12.59 -20.48 -17.49
C GLN A 11 11.77 -20.09 -16.25
N TRP A 12 10.60 -20.70 -16.04
CA TRP A 12 9.82 -20.52 -14.82
C TRP A 12 10.55 -20.98 -13.56
N GLN A 13 11.20 -22.16 -13.61
CA GLN A 13 12.00 -22.63 -12.49
C GLN A 13 13.14 -21.67 -12.17
N LYS A 14 13.86 -21.20 -13.19
CA LYS A 14 14.95 -20.23 -13.03
C LYS A 14 14.43 -18.94 -12.37
N ARG A 15 13.34 -18.37 -12.89
CA ARG A 15 12.68 -17.17 -12.35
C ARG A 15 12.30 -17.32 -10.88
N ASN A 16 11.67 -18.44 -10.52
CA ASN A 16 11.29 -18.74 -9.14
C ASN A 16 12.51 -18.89 -8.21
N SER A 17 13.59 -19.53 -8.68
CA SER A 17 14.82 -19.67 -7.90
C SER A 17 15.49 -18.32 -7.67
N GLU A 18 15.58 -17.48 -8.71
CA GLU A 18 16.14 -16.13 -8.60
C GLU A 18 15.38 -15.28 -7.57
N LEU A 19 14.04 -15.27 -7.64
CA LEU A 19 13.24 -14.57 -6.64
C LEU A 19 13.40 -15.17 -5.24
N PHE A 20 13.32 -16.49 -5.10
CA PHE A 20 13.43 -17.15 -3.80
C PHE A 20 14.78 -16.88 -3.13
N HIS A 21 15.88 -16.93 -3.88
CA HIS A 21 17.21 -16.65 -3.37
C HIS A 21 17.45 -15.15 -3.09
N GLY A 22 16.70 -14.25 -3.72
CA GLY A 22 16.69 -12.82 -3.40
C GLY A 22 15.97 -12.48 -2.08
N LEU A 23 15.17 -13.40 -1.52
CA LEU A 23 14.50 -13.19 -0.23
C LEU A 23 15.47 -13.35 0.94
N SER A 24 15.21 -12.67 2.06
CA SER A 24 15.95 -12.89 3.31
C SER A 24 15.77 -14.31 3.85
N LEU A 25 16.71 -14.78 4.68
CA LEU A 25 16.66 -16.14 5.26
C LEU A 25 15.33 -16.43 6.00
N ASN A 26 14.76 -15.43 6.68
CA ASN A 26 13.48 -15.58 7.37
C ASN A 26 12.30 -15.69 6.39
N GLN A 27 12.30 -14.90 5.33
CA GLN A 27 11.29 -14.99 4.26
C GLN A 27 11.39 -16.31 3.49
N GLN A 28 12.60 -16.79 3.21
CA GLN A 28 12.82 -18.11 2.60
C GLN A 28 12.24 -19.23 3.47
N ARG A 29 12.47 -19.19 4.79
CA ARG A 29 11.89 -20.14 5.75
C ARG A 29 10.36 -20.06 5.76
N GLN A 30 9.79 -18.86 5.75
CA GLN A 30 8.34 -18.68 5.68
C GLN A 30 7.74 -19.18 4.36
N ALA A 31 8.39 -18.90 3.23
CA ALA A 31 7.96 -19.39 1.93
C ALA A 31 7.94 -20.92 1.89
N ARG A 32 8.96 -21.59 2.43
CA ARG A 32 8.98 -23.06 2.58
C ARG A 32 7.85 -23.57 3.48
N LYS A 33 7.59 -22.91 4.62
CA LYS A 33 6.47 -23.27 5.51
C LYS A 33 5.11 -23.13 4.82
N LYS A 34 4.95 -22.13 3.95
CA LYS A 34 3.74 -21.91 3.14
C LYS A 34 3.63 -22.88 1.93
N GLY A 35 4.62 -23.75 1.72
CA GLY A 35 4.57 -24.79 0.68
C GLY A 35 5.30 -24.46 -0.62
N TYR A 36 6.28 -23.53 -0.59
CA TYR A 36 7.14 -23.27 -1.74
C TYR A 36 7.83 -24.55 -2.24
N TYR A 37 7.66 -24.87 -3.52
CA TYR A 37 8.27 -26.02 -4.16
C TYR A 37 8.49 -25.80 -5.66
N ASN A 38 9.75 -25.78 -6.09
CA ASN A 38 10.12 -25.37 -7.46
C ASN A 38 10.33 -26.56 -8.41
N SER A 39 9.52 -27.61 -8.27
CA SER A 39 9.56 -28.80 -9.13
C SER A 39 8.16 -29.33 -9.43
N GLY A 40 7.89 -29.67 -10.69
CA GLY A 40 6.57 -30.01 -11.20
C GLY A 40 5.77 -28.77 -11.59
N TRP A 41 5.12 -28.79 -12.77
CA TRP A 41 4.55 -27.58 -13.38
C TRP A 41 3.51 -26.88 -12.50
N GLY A 42 2.59 -27.63 -11.90
CA GLY A 42 1.57 -27.07 -11.01
C GLY A 42 2.16 -26.43 -9.74
N LYS A 43 3.24 -27.01 -9.20
CA LYS A 43 3.94 -26.47 -8.02
C LYS A 43 4.78 -25.25 -8.36
N VAL A 44 5.40 -25.22 -9.54
CA VAL A 44 6.15 -24.05 -10.03
C VAL A 44 5.23 -22.84 -10.20
N LYS A 45 4.02 -23.04 -10.73
CA LYS A 45 3.03 -21.96 -10.85
C LYS A 45 2.53 -21.44 -9.50
N SER A 46 2.04 -22.33 -8.65
CA SER A 46 1.57 -21.95 -7.30
C SER A 46 2.67 -21.34 -6.43
N SER A 47 3.92 -21.81 -6.58
CA SER A 47 5.08 -21.21 -5.90
C SER A 47 5.39 -19.81 -6.40
N TRP A 48 5.14 -19.50 -7.67
CA TRP A 48 5.29 -18.15 -8.19
C TRP A 48 4.29 -17.19 -7.54
N GLU A 49 3.01 -17.57 -7.49
CA GLU A 49 1.96 -16.78 -6.80
C GLU A 49 2.34 -16.51 -5.35
N LEU A 50 2.80 -17.56 -4.64
CA LEU A 50 3.29 -17.44 -3.27
C LEU A 50 4.49 -16.49 -3.15
N LEU A 51 5.44 -16.52 -4.09
CA LEU A 51 6.60 -15.63 -4.08
C LEU A 51 6.21 -14.17 -4.32
N GLN A 52 5.13 -13.91 -5.06
CA GLN A 52 4.64 -12.55 -5.29
C GLN A 52 4.17 -11.88 -3.99
N ASP A 53 3.62 -12.63 -3.04
CA ASP A 53 3.28 -12.10 -1.70
C ASP A 53 4.50 -11.58 -0.94
N PHE A 54 5.66 -12.23 -1.13
CA PHE A 54 6.91 -11.81 -0.52
C PHE A 54 7.52 -10.62 -1.28
N LYS A 55 7.46 -10.64 -2.61
CA LYS A 55 7.92 -9.53 -3.46
C LYS A 55 7.12 -8.26 -3.17
N ASN A 56 5.80 -8.36 -3.12
CA ASN A 56 4.90 -7.23 -2.85
C ASN A 56 4.99 -6.75 -1.40
N ASN A 57 5.35 -7.62 -0.44
CA ASN A 57 5.71 -7.18 0.91
C ASN A 57 7.07 -6.47 0.99
N THR A 58 8.01 -6.74 0.08
CA THR A 58 9.25 -5.96 -0.05
C THR A 58 8.97 -4.57 -0.64
N TYR A 59 7.91 -4.42 -1.43
CA TYR A 59 7.34 -3.15 -1.89
C TYR A 59 6.14 -2.68 -1.05
N LYS A 60 6.01 -3.13 0.20
CA LYS A 60 5.12 -2.44 1.13
C LYS A 60 5.63 -1.01 1.13
N VAL A 61 4.77 -0.04 0.78
CA VAL A 61 5.15 1.38 0.83
C VAL A 61 5.50 1.67 2.28
N VAL A 62 6.79 1.57 2.60
CA VAL A 62 7.31 1.82 3.93
C VAL A 62 7.34 3.33 4.06
N SER A 63 6.51 3.90 4.93
CA SER A 63 6.59 5.34 5.19
C SER A 63 8.01 5.68 5.67
N LEU A 64 8.45 6.93 5.51
CA LEU A 64 9.76 7.33 6.02
C LEU A 64 9.88 7.03 7.53
N PHE A 65 8.78 7.16 8.26
CA PHE A 65 8.66 6.74 9.66
C PHE A 65 8.99 5.26 9.84
N GLU A 66 8.28 4.35 9.14
CA GLU A 66 8.50 2.92 9.25
C GLU A 66 9.92 2.52 8.80
N HIS A 67 10.48 3.23 7.82
CA HIS A 67 11.82 2.98 7.32
C HIS A 67 12.90 3.31 8.36
N GLU A 68 12.79 4.45 9.05
CA GLU A 68 13.72 4.82 10.13
C GLU A 68 13.51 3.96 11.38
N LEU A 69 12.27 3.61 11.70
CA LEU A 69 11.93 2.71 12.80
C LEU A 69 12.57 1.33 12.60
N ASN A 70 12.47 0.76 11.40
CA ASN A 70 13.07 -0.53 11.06
C ASN A 70 14.61 -0.50 11.08
N LYS A 71 15.23 0.68 10.92
CA LYS A 71 16.68 0.88 11.07
C LYS A 71 17.12 1.07 12.53
N GLY A 72 16.19 1.09 13.48
CA GLY A 72 16.47 1.37 14.90
C GLY A 72 16.74 2.85 15.20
N ASN A 73 16.50 3.75 14.24
CA ASN A 73 16.72 5.18 14.40
C ASN A 73 15.50 5.86 15.04
N LEU A 74 15.30 5.61 16.33
CA LEU A 74 14.10 6.00 17.06
C LEU A 74 13.87 7.52 17.09
N VAL A 75 14.93 8.32 17.25
CA VAL A 75 14.83 9.79 17.30
C VAL A 75 14.24 10.31 15.98
N LYS A 76 14.81 9.89 14.86
CA LYS A 76 14.34 10.34 13.54
C LYS A 76 12.94 9.82 13.21
N ALA A 77 12.58 8.62 13.67
CA ALA A 77 11.21 8.12 13.54
C ALA A 77 10.22 8.99 14.34
N ILE A 78 10.56 9.40 15.56
CA ILE A 78 9.74 10.31 16.36
C ILE A 78 9.57 11.65 15.64
N ASP A 79 10.65 12.25 15.14
CA ASP A 79 10.58 13.52 14.40
C ASP A 79 9.65 13.42 13.19
N LEU A 80 9.73 12.32 12.43
CA LEU A 80 8.85 12.09 11.29
C LEU A 80 7.38 11.95 11.70
N SER A 81 7.10 11.28 12.82
CA SER A 81 5.74 11.15 13.35
C SER A 81 5.14 12.50 13.77
N VAL A 82 5.96 13.39 14.35
CA VAL A 82 5.55 14.75 14.72
C VAL A 82 5.20 15.55 13.46
N ILE A 83 6.07 15.52 12.45
CA ILE A 83 5.86 16.24 11.17
C ILE A 83 4.58 15.77 10.48
N GLU A 84 4.35 14.45 10.41
CA GLU A 84 3.12 13.88 9.83
C GLU A 84 1.87 14.34 10.59
N SER A 85 1.94 14.39 11.92
CA SER A 85 0.84 14.85 12.78
C SER A 85 0.53 16.34 12.58
N GLU A 86 1.55 17.19 12.49
CA GLU A 86 1.39 18.62 12.22
C GLU A 86 0.76 18.87 10.86
N LYS A 87 1.20 18.13 9.84
CA LYS A 87 0.62 18.21 8.49
C LYS A 87 -0.84 17.79 8.47
N ALA A 88 -1.18 16.70 9.17
CA ALA A 88 -2.56 16.23 9.28
C ALA A 88 -3.46 17.27 9.97
N LYS A 89 -2.96 17.91 11.04
CA LYS A 89 -3.68 18.99 11.71
C LYS A 89 -3.93 20.17 10.77
N LYS A 90 -2.92 20.60 10.01
CA LYS A 90 -3.05 21.70 9.05
C LYS A 90 -4.13 21.42 7.99
N ILE A 91 -4.10 20.23 7.40
CA ILE A 91 -5.10 19.80 6.40
C ILE A 91 -6.51 19.78 7.01
N SER A 92 -6.63 19.29 8.24
CA SER A 92 -7.92 19.28 8.96
C SER A 92 -8.46 20.69 9.18
N GLU A 93 -7.60 21.63 9.57
CA GLU A 93 -7.96 23.04 9.80
C GLU A 93 -8.39 23.73 8.50
N GLU A 94 -7.65 23.53 7.41
CA GLU A 94 -7.98 24.03 6.07
C GLU A 94 -9.33 23.47 5.59
N GLY A 95 -9.54 22.16 5.72
CA GLY A 95 -10.80 21.51 5.36
C GLY A 95 -11.99 22.02 6.16
N LYS A 96 -11.80 22.31 7.46
CA LYS A 96 -12.84 22.92 8.29
C LYS A 96 -13.23 24.31 7.78
N GLN A 97 -12.25 25.16 7.43
CA GLN A 97 -12.52 26.49 6.91
C GLN A 97 -13.25 26.45 5.56
N GLU A 98 -12.92 25.51 4.69
CA GLU A 98 -13.63 25.32 3.42
C GLU A 98 -15.09 24.89 3.64
N LEU A 99 -15.34 23.94 4.54
CA LEU A 99 -16.69 23.50 4.88
C LEU A 99 -17.53 24.64 5.46
N GLU A 100 -16.96 25.48 6.32
CA GLU A 100 -17.65 26.67 6.84
C GLU A 100 -18.02 27.66 5.73
N LYS A 101 -17.14 27.88 4.74
CA LYS A 101 -17.44 28.72 3.58
C LYS A 101 -18.59 28.14 2.76
N ILE A 102 -18.56 26.82 2.50
CA ILE A 102 -19.60 26.11 1.75
C ILE A 102 -20.95 26.21 2.49
N SER A 103 -20.96 25.95 3.79
CA SER A 103 -22.16 26.06 4.63
C SER A 103 -22.76 27.47 4.58
N LYS A 104 -21.94 28.51 4.75
CA LYS A 104 -22.41 29.92 4.63
C LYS A 104 -22.99 30.22 3.26
N ASN A 105 -22.40 29.70 2.19
CA ASN A 105 -22.91 29.87 0.84
C ASN A 105 -24.25 29.15 0.63
N LEU A 106 -24.39 27.92 1.14
CA LEU A 106 -25.64 27.17 1.09
C LEU A 106 -26.77 27.88 1.83
N HIS A 107 -26.50 28.42 3.02
CA HIS A 107 -27.48 29.23 3.76
C HIS A 107 -27.93 30.45 2.95
N LYS A 108 -27.00 31.20 2.34
CA LYS A 108 -27.35 32.33 1.46
C LYS A 108 -28.23 31.93 0.28
N ILE A 109 -27.98 30.75 -0.31
CA ILE A 109 -28.79 30.23 -1.41
C ILE A 109 -30.20 29.86 -0.91
N ALA A 110 -30.29 29.19 0.24
CA ALA A 110 -31.56 28.84 0.87
C ALA A 110 -32.39 30.09 1.20
N ASP A 111 -31.77 31.11 1.80
CA ASP A 111 -32.44 32.37 2.13
C ASP A 111 -32.95 33.08 0.87
N LYS A 112 -32.15 33.11 -0.20
CA LYS A 112 -32.56 33.66 -1.50
C LYS A 112 -33.73 32.88 -2.12
N ALA A 113 -33.74 31.55 -1.97
CA ALA A 113 -34.83 30.72 -2.46
C ALA A 113 -36.13 30.97 -1.67
N LEU A 114 -36.05 31.05 -0.34
CA LEU A 114 -37.19 31.36 0.54
C LEU A 114 -37.75 32.77 0.27
N ALA A 115 -36.89 33.76 0.03
CA ALA A 115 -37.33 35.11 -0.31
C ALA A 115 -38.04 35.19 -1.68
N LYS A 116 -37.67 34.31 -2.63
CA LYS A 116 -38.27 34.27 -3.97
C LYS A 116 -39.60 33.53 -4.01
N TYR A 117 -39.80 32.58 -3.10
CA TYR A 117 -41.05 31.84 -2.93
C TYR A 117 -41.52 31.99 -1.49
N PRO A 118 -42.11 33.15 -1.11
CA PRO A 118 -42.77 33.26 0.17
C PRO A 118 -43.84 32.18 0.22
N LEU A 119 -43.76 31.32 1.25
CA LEU A 119 -44.79 30.32 1.51
C LEU A 119 -46.15 31.05 1.52
N LEU A 120 -47.03 30.65 0.59
CA LEU A 120 -48.40 31.12 0.47
C LEU A 120 -49.13 31.10 1.82
#